data_AF-A0A1J5T8W4-F1
#
_entry.id   AF-A0A1J5T8W4-F1
#
_cell.length_a   1.000
_cell.length_b   1.000
_cell.length_c   1.000
_cell.angle_alpha   90.00
_cell.angle_beta   90.00
_cell.angle_gamma   90.00
#
_symmetry.space_group_name_H-M   'P 1'
#
loop_
_entity.id
_entity.type
_entity.pdbx_description
1 polymer ?
#
loop_
_entity_poly.entity_id
_entity_poly.type
_entity_poly.pdbx_seq_one_letter_code
_entity_poly.pdbx_strand_id
1 'polypeptide(L)'
;MPLHEACGVVGIARTTSVLADLEISLRALQHRGQESAGITIFNGKHDTHKGMGLVSSVFSEISNEFSNGNTGIGHVRYSTAGGSTIRNAQPVLLKTDLGEFSLAHNGTISNHKKIREMVNEEELTSDTDSEVVLRIIGQKMETGMNAVDAIRDTMNILVGSYSITMMHDNKMYAFRDPLGIKPLAAGCFENGYIIASESSAMDTLGATFDRDIEPGEIVSIDADGVTSHGIEASERKAFCMFEYVYFARADAKMDGVLAYSVRHRLGQQLWKEHPVEADVVIAVPDSGTAFALGYSEASDIPYREGFIKNRYVGRSFIQPDDVKRKNTVNEKMNPVGDLLNGKRVVVVDDSVVRGNTSRKIVSRLREAGAKEVHFRVGCPPIISPCYLGIDMPTREEFVATGKEVEDIRAEIGADSMGYVSISGLVDCIGKGEKQLCLGCIDEHYPVPIEGEKLRE
;
A
#
# COMPACT_ATOMS: atom_id res chain seq x y z
N MET A 1 -13.88 14.89 5.36
CA MET A 1 -12.79 14.47 4.47
C MET A 1 -12.91 12.96 4.31
N PRO A 2 -12.85 12.41 3.09
CA PRO A 2 -12.92 10.97 2.88
C PRO A 2 -11.86 10.22 3.68
N LEU A 3 -12.17 8.98 4.03
CA LEU A 3 -11.20 8.04 4.57
C LEU A 3 -10.25 7.57 3.48
N HIS A 4 -9.02 8.07 3.53
CA HIS A 4 -7.94 7.58 2.70
C HIS A 4 -7.30 6.40 3.42
N GLU A 5 -7.51 5.20 2.88
CA GLU A 5 -7.03 3.96 3.48
C GLU A 5 -5.99 3.32 2.55
N ALA A 6 -4.75 3.27 3.02
CA ALA A 6 -3.71 2.45 2.43
C ALA A 6 -3.58 1.23 3.34
N CYS A 7 -3.97 0.03 2.89
CA CYS A 7 -4.15 -1.10 3.80
C CYS A 7 -3.63 -2.40 3.22
N GLY A 8 -3.58 -3.43 4.06
CA GLY A 8 -3.36 -4.81 3.64
C GLY A 8 -4.58 -5.65 3.99
N VAL A 9 -5.06 -6.46 3.05
CA VAL A 9 -6.12 -7.45 3.26
C VAL A 9 -5.57 -8.85 3.07
N VAL A 10 -6.14 -9.80 3.82
CA VAL A 10 -5.89 -11.23 3.66
C VAL A 10 -7.18 -12.00 3.88
N GLY A 11 -7.37 -13.08 3.14
CA GLY A 11 -8.43 -14.07 3.35
C GLY A 11 -7.84 -15.48 3.24
N ILE A 12 -8.16 -16.35 4.17
CA ILE A 12 -7.65 -17.73 4.20
C ILE A 12 -8.80 -18.68 4.48
N ALA A 13 -8.87 -19.75 3.68
CA ALA A 13 -9.80 -20.86 3.87
C ALA A 13 -9.02 -22.19 3.85
N ARG A 14 -9.13 -22.99 4.90
CA ARG A 14 -8.44 -24.29 5.05
C ARG A 14 -9.35 -25.36 5.64
N THR A 15 -8.82 -26.57 5.73
CA THR A 15 -9.42 -27.65 6.54
C THR A 15 -9.05 -27.58 8.03
N THR A 16 -8.13 -26.70 8.40
CA THR A 16 -7.60 -26.51 9.76
C THR A 16 -7.84 -25.08 10.24
N SER A 17 -7.58 -24.80 11.51
CA SER A 17 -7.63 -23.44 12.04
C SER A 17 -6.74 -22.48 11.23
N VAL A 18 -7.27 -21.29 10.94
CA VAL A 18 -6.58 -20.26 10.13
C VAL A 18 -6.01 -19.10 10.93
N LEU A 19 -6.20 -19.07 12.26
CA LEU A 19 -5.80 -17.92 13.09
C LEU A 19 -4.31 -17.60 12.97
N ALA A 20 -3.46 -18.61 13.16
CA ALA A 20 -2.00 -18.43 13.07
C ALA A 20 -1.56 -17.97 11.67
N ASP A 21 -2.18 -18.52 10.62
CA ASP A 21 -1.87 -18.16 9.23
C ASP A 21 -2.26 -16.72 8.93
N LEU A 22 -3.44 -16.28 9.41
CA LEU A 22 -3.91 -14.90 9.27
C LEU A 22 -2.97 -13.93 9.99
N GLU A 23 -2.55 -14.24 11.22
CA GLU A 23 -1.60 -13.40 11.94
C GLU A 23 -0.24 -13.29 11.25
N ILE A 24 0.31 -14.42 10.78
CA ILE A 24 1.59 -14.43 10.04
C ILE A 24 1.48 -13.60 8.75
N SER A 25 0.39 -13.78 8.01
CA SER A 25 0.12 -13.00 6.79
C SER A 25 0.02 -11.49 7.08
N LEU A 26 -0.71 -11.11 8.11
CA LEU A 26 -0.84 -9.71 8.50
C LEU A 26 0.49 -9.12 8.98
N ARG A 27 1.32 -9.89 9.69
CA ARG A 27 2.70 -9.48 10.03
C ARG A 27 3.55 -9.27 8.77
N ALA A 28 3.41 -10.13 7.76
CA ALA A 28 4.10 -9.99 6.48
C ALA A 28 3.64 -8.75 5.69
N LEU A 29 2.39 -8.31 5.88
CA LEU A 29 1.78 -7.11 5.28
C LEU A 29 1.84 -5.87 6.18
N GLN A 30 2.49 -5.91 7.34
CA GLN A 30 2.47 -4.84 8.34
C GLN A 30 3.05 -3.51 7.83
N HIS A 31 3.86 -3.52 6.76
CA HIS A 31 4.32 -2.29 6.10
C HIS A 31 3.18 -1.50 5.46
N ARG A 32 2.09 -2.15 5.07
CA ARG A 32 0.90 -1.52 4.49
C ARG A 32 0.02 -0.81 5.51
N GLY A 33 0.22 -1.02 6.80
CA GLY A 33 -0.62 -0.42 7.85
C GLY A 33 -0.14 -0.78 9.24
N GLN A 34 -0.04 0.21 10.13
CA GLN A 34 0.48 0.03 11.50
C GLN A 34 -0.43 0.69 12.55
N GLU A 35 -1.57 1.25 12.13
CA GLU A 35 -2.47 1.97 13.03
C GLU A 35 -3.39 1.02 13.78
N SER A 36 -3.94 0.04 13.07
CA SER A 36 -4.79 -0.99 13.66
C SER A 36 -4.66 -2.30 12.89
N ALA A 37 -5.02 -3.38 13.56
CA ALA A 37 -5.13 -4.70 12.96
C ALA A 37 -6.43 -5.37 13.42
N GLY A 38 -6.95 -6.28 12.61
CA GLY A 38 -8.12 -7.05 12.95
C GLY A 38 -8.24 -8.32 12.13
N ILE A 39 -8.92 -9.30 12.72
CA ILE A 39 -9.22 -10.60 12.12
C ILE A 39 -10.69 -10.90 12.39
N THR A 40 -11.38 -11.45 11.39
CA THR A 40 -12.64 -12.18 11.57
C THR A 40 -12.40 -13.64 11.23
N ILE A 41 -12.90 -14.55 12.07
CA ILE A 41 -12.91 -16.00 11.82
C ILE A 41 -14.34 -16.52 11.87
N PHE A 42 -14.69 -17.45 10.98
CA PHE A 42 -15.96 -18.18 11.03
C PHE A 42 -15.82 -19.46 11.86
N ASN A 43 -16.56 -19.53 12.97
CA ASN A 43 -16.72 -20.72 13.80
C ASN A 43 -18.20 -20.92 14.14
N GLY A 44 -19.03 -21.17 13.12
CA GLY A 44 -20.50 -21.19 13.21
C GLY A 44 -21.15 -19.80 13.31
N LYS A 45 -20.35 -18.79 13.63
CA LYS A 45 -20.62 -17.35 13.56
C LYS A 45 -19.31 -16.62 13.25
N HIS A 46 -19.40 -15.39 12.79
CA HIS A 46 -18.29 -14.45 12.62
C HIS A 46 -17.87 -13.94 13.99
N ASP A 47 -16.67 -14.34 14.42
CA ASP A 47 -16.01 -13.76 15.58
C ASP A 47 -14.93 -12.78 15.10
N THR A 48 -14.99 -11.53 15.58
CA THR A 48 -14.09 -10.46 15.13
C THR A 48 -13.30 -9.91 16.30
N HIS A 49 -11.97 -9.99 16.21
CA HIS A 49 -11.05 -9.35 17.14
C HIS A 49 -10.25 -8.29 16.40
N LYS A 50 -10.31 -7.04 16.89
CA LYS A 50 -9.61 -5.91 16.31
C LYS A 50 -9.15 -4.93 17.38
N GLY A 51 -8.04 -4.26 17.13
CA GLY A 51 -7.43 -3.34 18.09
C GLY A 51 -6.52 -2.32 17.43
N MET A 52 -6.16 -1.28 18.18
CA MET A 52 -5.18 -0.29 17.75
C MET A 52 -3.76 -0.82 17.95
N GLY A 53 -2.88 -0.47 17.02
CA GLY A 53 -1.47 -0.83 17.02
C GLY A 53 -1.11 -1.93 16.03
N LEU A 54 0.07 -2.52 16.26
CA LEU A 54 0.65 -3.57 15.44
C LEU A 54 -0.07 -4.91 15.65
N VAL A 55 0.02 -5.81 14.67
CA VAL A 55 -0.55 -7.17 14.75
C VAL A 55 -0.05 -7.88 16.01
N SER A 56 1.25 -7.80 16.31
CA SER A 56 1.84 -8.42 17.51
C SER A 56 1.26 -7.91 18.83
N SER A 57 0.79 -6.66 18.86
CA SER A 57 0.20 -6.05 20.05
C SER A 57 -1.28 -6.35 20.16
N VAL A 58 -2.01 -6.34 19.04
CA VAL A 58 -3.46 -6.60 19.00
C VAL A 58 -3.78 -8.05 19.35
N PHE A 59 -2.89 -8.98 18.99
CA PHE A 59 -3.11 -10.43 19.06
C PHE A 59 -2.21 -11.14 20.09
N SER A 60 -1.64 -10.42 21.06
CA SER A 60 -0.76 -11.03 22.08
C SER A 60 -1.51 -11.92 23.09
N GLU A 61 -2.78 -11.61 23.35
CA GLU A 61 -3.61 -12.28 24.36
C GLU A 61 -4.99 -12.62 23.78
N ILE A 62 -5.02 -13.53 22.81
CA ILE A 62 -6.27 -14.01 22.21
C ILE A 62 -6.85 -15.14 23.09
N SER A 63 -8.18 -15.16 23.25
CA SER A 63 -8.87 -16.28 23.88
C SER A 63 -8.76 -17.56 23.03
N ASN A 64 -8.71 -18.72 23.69
CA ASN A 64 -8.77 -20.03 23.01
C ASN A 64 -10.10 -20.27 22.25
N GLU A 65 -11.12 -19.44 22.45
CA GLU A 65 -12.41 -19.57 21.75
C GLU A 65 -12.35 -18.99 20.33
N PHE A 66 -11.52 -17.96 20.10
CA PHE A 66 -11.31 -17.31 18.81
C PHE A 66 -10.53 -18.18 17.80
N SER A 67 -9.95 -19.31 18.25
CA SER A 67 -8.98 -20.09 17.47
C SER A 67 -9.58 -21.22 16.61
N ASN A 68 -10.88 -21.50 16.65
CA ASN A 68 -11.40 -22.78 16.14
C ASN A 68 -12.06 -22.73 14.75
N GLY A 69 -11.96 -21.62 14.02
CA GLY A 69 -12.52 -21.51 12.66
C GLY A 69 -11.50 -21.76 11.55
N ASN A 70 -12.01 -22.21 10.41
CA ASN A 70 -11.21 -22.66 9.26
C ASN A 70 -11.31 -21.74 8.04
N THR A 71 -12.14 -20.70 8.12
CA THR A 71 -12.21 -19.61 7.15
C THR A 71 -12.12 -18.29 7.91
N GLY A 72 -11.34 -17.33 7.42
CA GLY A 72 -11.22 -16.03 8.04
C GLY A 72 -10.61 -14.98 7.12
N ILE A 73 -10.84 -13.72 7.48
CA ILE A 73 -10.27 -12.56 6.81
C ILE A 73 -9.54 -11.67 7.81
N GLY A 74 -8.54 -10.93 7.35
CA GLY A 74 -7.71 -10.07 8.18
C GLY A 74 -7.41 -8.75 7.50
N HIS A 75 -7.08 -7.76 8.32
CA HIS A 75 -6.75 -6.43 7.86
C HIS A 75 -5.65 -5.76 8.70
N VAL A 76 -4.78 -5.00 8.04
CA VAL A 76 -3.91 -4.00 8.68
C VAL A 76 -4.19 -2.63 8.09
N ARG A 77 -4.40 -1.64 8.95
CA ARG A 77 -4.81 -0.29 8.57
C ARG A 77 -3.65 0.70 8.62
N TYR A 78 -3.47 1.47 7.56
CA TYR A 78 -2.80 2.75 7.63
C TYR A 78 -3.87 3.82 7.75
N SER A 79 -3.92 4.51 8.90
CA SER A 79 -4.92 5.56 9.10
C SER A 79 -4.43 6.84 8.47
N THR A 80 -5.23 7.34 7.54
CA THR A 80 -5.31 8.77 7.22
C THR A 80 -6.75 9.21 7.12
N ALA A 81 -6.93 10.55 7.10
CA ALA A 81 -8.18 11.32 7.11
C ALA A 81 -9.42 10.56 7.63
N GLY A 82 -9.98 10.88 8.80
CA GLY A 82 -11.15 10.15 9.35
C GLY A 82 -10.89 9.39 10.64
N GLY A 83 -9.82 9.74 11.33
CA GLY A 83 -9.62 9.40 12.74
C GLY A 83 -8.97 8.03 12.96
N SER A 84 -8.01 8.04 13.88
CA SER A 84 -7.40 6.85 14.46
C SER A 84 -8.29 6.33 15.60
N THR A 85 -9.44 5.79 15.25
CA THR A 85 -10.36 5.18 16.22
C THR A 85 -10.54 3.69 15.93
N ILE A 86 -10.75 2.92 16.99
CA ILE A 86 -11.01 1.47 16.88
C ILE A 86 -12.30 1.17 16.08
N ARG A 87 -13.26 2.11 16.08
CA ARG A 87 -14.48 2.00 15.27
C ARG A 87 -14.17 1.85 13.78
N ASN A 88 -13.08 2.47 13.33
CA ASN A 88 -12.63 2.44 11.94
C ASN A 88 -11.62 1.31 11.68
N ALA A 89 -11.33 0.45 12.67
CA ALA A 89 -10.56 -0.76 12.43
C ALA A 89 -11.42 -1.79 11.69
N GLN A 90 -10.79 -2.48 10.74
CA GLN A 90 -11.40 -3.54 9.94
C GLN A 90 -10.85 -4.92 10.39
N PRO A 91 -11.51 -6.05 10.07
CA PRO A 91 -12.77 -6.16 9.30
C PRO A 91 -13.98 -5.47 9.94
N VAL A 92 -14.89 -4.98 9.10
CA VAL A 92 -16.24 -4.55 9.51
C VAL A 92 -17.15 -5.78 9.55
N LEU A 93 -18.11 -5.80 10.49
CA LEU A 93 -19.05 -6.89 10.69
C LEU A 93 -20.47 -6.34 10.53
N LEU A 94 -21.31 -7.03 9.77
CA LEU A 94 -22.73 -6.76 9.61
C LEU A 94 -23.51 -8.05 9.90
N LYS A 95 -24.57 -7.95 10.69
CA LYS A 95 -25.48 -9.07 10.98
C LYS A 95 -26.83 -8.76 10.36
N THR A 96 -27.36 -9.68 9.57
CA THR A 96 -28.69 -9.55 8.94
C THR A 96 -29.47 -10.86 9.11
N ASP A 97 -30.73 -10.86 8.66
CA ASP A 97 -31.56 -12.08 8.63
C ASP A 97 -31.04 -13.11 7.60
N LEU A 98 -30.13 -12.71 6.70
CA LEU A 98 -29.47 -13.58 5.72
C LEU A 98 -28.19 -14.22 6.25
N GLY A 99 -27.78 -13.94 7.48
CA GLY A 99 -26.54 -14.42 8.07
C GLY A 99 -25.57 -13.28 8.41
N GLU A 100 -24.32 -13.64 8.66
CA GLU A 100 -23.30 -12.69 9.08
C GLU A 100 -22.33 -12.39 7.94
N PHE A 101 -21.97 -11.11 7.82
CA PHE A 101 -21.08 -10.62 6.79
C PHE A 101 -19.88 -9.93 7.43
N SER A 102 -18.68 -10.19 6.91
CA SER A 102 -17.50 -9.43 7.29
C SER A 102 -16.72 -8.97 6.08
N LEU A 103 -16.10 -7.79 6.16
CA LEU A 103 -15.39 -7.19 5.02
C LEU A 103 -14.11 -6.50 5.45
N ALA A 104 -13.03 -6.77 4.72
CA ALA A 104 -11.75 -6.08 4.79
C ALA A 104 -11.40 -5.49 3.41
N HIS A 105 -10.97 -4.24 3.38
CA HIS A 105 -10.85 -3.41 2.19
C HIS A 105 -9.51 -2.67 2.18
N ASN A 106 -8.78 -2.78 1.07
CA ASN A 106 -7.65 -1.92 0.73
C ASN A 106 -8.02 -1.05 -0.47
N GLY A 107 -8.11 0.27 -0.27
CA GLY A 107 -8.53 1.18 -1.32
C GLY A 107 -9.20 2.45 -0.81
N THR A 108 -9.90 3.15 -1.70
CA THR A 108 -10.66 4.36 -1.39
C THR A 108 -11.82 4.45 -2.37
N ILE A 109 -13.02 4.69 -1.85
CA ILE A 109 -14.21 4.91 -2.66
C ILE A 109 -14.39 6.41 -2.87
N SER A 110 -13.95 6.90 -4.02
CA SER A 110 -13.96 8.32 -4.37
C SER A 110 -15.37 8.92 -4.33
N ASN A 111 -16.40 8.17 -4.73
CA ASN A 111 -17.80 8.59 -4.63
C ASN A 111 -18.49 8.25 -3.28
N HIS A 112 -17.73 8.13 -2.19
CA HIS A 112 -18.21 7.82 -0.83
C HIS A 112 -19.49 8.57 -0.41
N LYS A 113 -19.58 9.89 -0.66
CA LYS A 113 -20.77 10.69 -0.30
C LYS A 113 -22.04 10.12 -0.95
N LYS A 114 -21.96 9.82 -2.25
CA LYS A 114 -23.09 9.31 -3.03
C LYS A 114 -23.51 7.91 -2.60
N ILE A 115 -22.56 7.04 -2.27
CA ILE A 115 -22.90 5.68 -1.81
C ILE A 115 -23.42 5.68 -0.37
N ARG A 116 -22.96 6.61 0.48
CA ARG A 116 -23.46 6.75 1.86
C ARG A 116 -24.92 7.17 1.90
N GLU A 117 -25.38 7.97 0.94
CA GLU A 117 -26.80 8.32 0.76
C GLU A 117 -27.70 7.12 0.41
N MET A 118 -27.12 5.98 0.00
CA MET A 118 -27.88 4.76 -0.33
C MET A 118 -28.19 3.90 0.90
N VAL A 119 -27.58 4.19 2.05
CA VAL A 119 -27.77 3.44 3.29
C VAL A 119 -28.32 4.36 4.38
N ASN A 120 -29.00 3.78 5.36
CA ASN A 120 -29.49 4.54 6.51
C ASN A 120 -28.30 4.93 7.41
N GLU A 121 -28.00 6.23 7.52
CA GLU A 121 -26.87 6.71 8.29
C GLU A 121 -26.97 6.39 9.79
N GLU A 122 -28.20 6.29 10.33
CA GLU A 122 -28.42 5.92 11.73
C GLU A 122 -27.99 4.48 12.05
N GLU A 123 -27.88 3.63 11.03
CA GLU A 123 -27.44 2.25 11.20
C GLU A 123 -25.92 2.10 11.14
N LEU A 124 -25.19 3.11 10.65
CA LEU A 124 -23.73 3.06 10.50
C LEU A 124 -23.03 3.12 11.86
N THR A 125 -22.10 2.20 12.06
CA THR A 125 -21.33 2.06 13.31
C THR A 125 -19.90 2.57 13.20
N SER A 126 -19.42 2.82 11.98
CA SER A 126 -18.11 3.36 11.64
C SER A 126 -18.24 4.47 10.59
N ASP A 127 -17.15 5.19 10.35
CA ASP A 127 -17.09 6.21 9.32
C ASP A 127 -16.51 5.66 7.99
N THR A 128 -16.24 4.35 7.93
CA THR A 128 -15.51 3.72 6.83
C THR A 128 -16.39 3.41 5.62
N ASP A 129 -15.84 3.61 4.42
CA ASP A 129 -16.47 3.20 3.17
C ASP A 129 -16.74 1.68 3.16
N SER A 130 -15.91 0.91 3.85
CA SER A 130 -16.01 -0.54 3.99
C SER A 130 -17.35 -1.00 4.57
N GLU A 131 -17.87 -0.30 5.58
CA GLU A 131 -19.19 -0.60 6.15
C GLU A 131 -20.32 -0.26 5.18
N VAL A 132 -20.22 0.88 4.48
CA VAL A 132 -21.21 1.28 3.47
C VAL A 132 -21.28 0.26 2.35
N VAL A 133 -20.13 -0.17 1.82
CA VAL A 133 -20.05 -1.22 0.79
C VAL A 133 -20.67 -2.52 1.28
N LEU A 134 -20.35 -2.96 2.51
CA LEU A 134 -20.89 -4.20 3.07
C LEU A 134 -22.42 -4.15 3.22
N ARG A 135 -22.97 -3.00 3.64
CA ARG A 135 -24.42 -2.80 3.76
C ARG A 135 -25.14 -2.81 2.43
N ILE A 136 -24.58 -2.15 1.41
CA ILE A 136 -25.18 -2.17 0.06
C ILE A 136 -25.24 -3.61 -0.48
N ILE A 137 -24.18 -4.41 -0.27
CA ILE A 137 -24.18 -5.83 -0.66
C ILE A 137 -25.28 -6.59 0.09
N GLY A 138 -25.38 -6.41 1.42
CA GLY A 138 -26.41 -7.04 2.24
C GLY A 138 -27.83 -6.70 1.79
N GLN A 139 -28.13 -5.41 1.58
CA GLN A 139 -29.42 -4.92 1.08
C GLN A 139 -29.77 -5.51 -0.29
N LYS A 140 -28.80 -5.63 -1.20
CA LYS A 140 -29.01 -6.27 -2.50
C LYS A 140 -29.35 -7.75 -2.36
N MET A 141 -28.67 -8.47 -1.47
CA MET A 141 -28.98 -9.87 -1.20
C MET A 141 -30.38 -10.06 -0.57
N GLU A 142 -30.84 -9.11 0.26
CA GLU A 142 -32.21 -9.11 0.82
C GLU A 142 -33.29 -9.02 -0.26
N THR A 143 -32.97 -8.48 -1.44
CA THR A 143 -33.89 -8.50 -2.60
C THR A 143 -33.96 -9.84 -3.32
N GLY A 144 -33.19 -10.84 -2.89
CA GLY A 144 -33.11 -12.18 -3.48
C GLY A 144 -31.95 -12.39 -4.46
N MET A 145 -31.04 -11.41 -4.60
CA MET A 145 -29.81 -11.59 -5.36
C MET A 145 -28.86 -12.57 -4.66
N ASN A 146 -28.16 -13.41 -5.43
CA ASN A 146 -27.04 -14.16 -4.85
C ASN A 146 -25.86 -13.21 -4.57
N ALA A 147 -24.93 -13.65 -3.71
CA ALA A 147 -23.80 -12.83 -3.28
C ALA A 147 -22.92 -12.33 -4.43
N VAL A 148 -22.66 -13.15 -5.45
CA VAL A 148 -21.81 -12.77 -6.59
C VAL A 148 -22.47 -11.65 -7.39
N ASP A 149 -23.77 -11.77 -7.67
CA ASP A 149 -24.51 -10.74 -8.39
C ASP A 149 -24.64 -9.46 -7.55
N ALA A 150 -24.88 -9.57 -6.24
CA ALA A 150 -24.91 -8.43 -5.33
C ALA A 150 -23.57 -7.68 -5.27
N ILE A 151 -22.44 -8.41 -5.21
CA ILE A 151 -21.09 -7.83 -5.31
C ILE A 151 -20.92 -7.14 -6.66
N ARG A 152 -21.22 -7.81 -7.78
CA ARG A 152 -21.07 -7.24 -9.13
C ARG A 152 -21.86 -5.95 -9.31
N ASP A 153 -23.11 -5.96 -8.86
CA ASP A 153 -23.99 -4.80 -8.90
C ASP A 153 -23.48 -3.64 -8.04
N THR A 154 -22.85 -3.97 -6.90
CA THR A 154 -22.21 -2.97 -6.04
C THR A 154 -20.98 -2.39 -6.75
N MET A 155 -20.13 -3.24 -7.33
CA MET A 155 -18.95 -2.80 -8.08
C MET A 155 -19.30 -1.82 -9.21
N ASN A 156 -20.46 -1.98 -9.86
CA ASN A 156 -20.93 -1.08 -10.93
C ASN A 156 -21.22 0.36 -10.47
N ILE A 157 -21.51 0.58 -9.19
CA ILE A 157 -21.79 1.92 -8.65
C ILE A 157 -20.59 2.52 -7.91
N LEU A 158 -19.57 1.73 -7.60
CA LEU A 158 -18.36 2.20 -6.92
C LEU A 158 -17.44 2.93 -7.91
N VAL A 159 -16.98 4.12 -7.51
CA VAL A 159 -15.94 4.86 -8.20
C VAL A 159 -14.76 4.97 -7.25
N GLY A 160 -13.59 4.50 -7.67
CA GLY A 160 -12.39 4.54 -6.85
C GLY A 160 -11.50 3.33 -7.11
N SER A 161 -10.82 2.89 -6.07
CA SER A 161 -9.92 1.74 -6.09
C SER A 161 -10.25 0.83 -4.93
N TYR A 162 -10.21 -0.49 -5.12
CA TYR A 162 -10.49 -1.44 -4.04
C TYR A 162 -9.95 -2.84 -4.35
N SER A 163 -9.40 -3.45 -3.33
CA SER A 163 -9.14 -4.89 -3.23
C SER A 163 -9.76 -5.35 -1.93
N ILE A 164 -10.77 -6.22 -2.04
CA ILE A 164 -11.63 -6.59 -0.93
C ILE A 164 -11.56 -8.09 -0.69
N THR A 165 -11.52 -8.47 0.58
CA THR A 165 -11.85 -9.81 1.05
C THR A 165 -13.10 -9.71 1.91
N MET A 166 -14.09 -10.55 1.64
CA MET A 166 -15.38 -10.55 2.31
C MET A 166 -15.73 -11.98 2.70
N MET A 167 -16.50 -12.14 3.76
CA MET A 167 -17.13 -13.41 4.13
C MET A 167 -18.63 -13.21 4.24
N HIS A 168 -19.39 -14.22 3.81
CA HIS A 168 -20.80 -14.41 4.15
C HIS A 168 -20.93 -15.84 4.68
N ASP A 169 -21.24 -15.95 5.96
CA ASP A 169 -21.13 -17.19 6.73
C ASP A 169 -19.75 -17.87 6.51
N ASN A 170 -19.72 -19.13 6.08
CA ASN A 170 -18.46 -19.86 5.88
C ASN A 170 -17.80 -19.62 4.52
N LYS A 171 -18.46 -18.87 3.62
CA LYS A 171 -18.01 -18.65 2.24
C LYS A 171 -17.23 -17.35 2.13
N MET A 172 -16.04 -17.44 1.54
CA MET A 172 -15.16 -16.30 1.34
C MET A 172 -15.28 -15.78 -0.08
N TYR A 173 -15.24 -14.47 -0.23
CA TYR A 173 -15.24 -13.77 -1.50
C TYR A 173 -14.04 -12.82 -1.54
N ALA A 174 -13.48 -12.65 -2.72
CA ALA A 174 -12.48 -11.65 -2.99
C ALA A 174 -12.80 -10.96 -4.30
N PHE A 175 -12.65 -9.64 -4.36
CA PHE A 175 -12.91 -8.92 -5.60
C PHE A 175 -12.05 -7.67 -5.71
N ARG A 176 -11.73 -7.33 -6.96
CA ARG A 176 -10.79 -6.25 -7.31
C ARG A 176 -11.50 -5.24 -8.19
N ASP A 177 -11.16 -3.96 -8.03
CA ASP A 177 -11.75 -2.89 -8.85
C ASP A 177 -11.55 -3.14 -10.36
N PRO A 178 -12.47 -2.66 -11.22
CA PRO A 178 -12.44 -2.92 -12.67
C PRO A 178 -11.17 -2.45 -13.40
N LEU A 179 -10.36 -1.60 -12.76
CA LEU A 179 -9.10 -1.10 -13.32
C LEU A 179 -7.87 -1.80 -12.73
N GLY A 180 -8.04 -2.61 -11.69
CA GLY A 180 -6.97 -3.30 -10.98
C GLY A 180 -6.03 -2.35 -10.23
N ILE A 181 -6.50 -1.19 -9.77
CA ILE A 181 -5.63 -0.16 -9.20
C ILE A 181 -4.85 -0.68 -7.99
N LYS A 182 -5.53 -1.37 -7.07
CA LYS A 182 -4.92 -1.99 -5.88
C LYS A 182 -4.53 -3.44 -6.13
N PRO A 183 -3.42 -3.94 -5.55
CA PRO A 183 -2.97 -5.31 -5.77
C PRO A 183 -3.80 -6.31 -4.95
N LEU A 184 -4.07 -7.46 -5.56
CA LEU A 184 -4.72 -8.60 -4.93
C LEU A 184 -4.29 -9.87 -5.67
N ALA A 185 -3.83 -10.87 -4.93
CA ALA A 185 -3.34 -12.12 -5.48
C ALA A 185 -4.02 -13.32 -4.82
N ALA A 186 -4.08 -14.42 -5.57
CA ALA A 186 -4.49 -15.74 -5.09
C ALA A 186 -3.30 -16.70 -5.03
N GLY A 187 -3.34 -17.57 -4.04
CA GLY A 187 -2.43 -18.68 -3.87
C GLY A 187 -3.12 -19.86 -3.20
N CYS A 188 -2.42 -20.98 -3.14
CA CYS A 188 -2.95 -22.22 -2.59
C CYS A 188 -1.96 -22.92 -1.65
N PHE A 189 -2.54 -23.70 -0.74
CA PHE A 189 -1.87 -24.71 0.05
C PHE A 189 -2.30 -26.09 -0.44
N GLU A 190 -1.69 -27.16 0.07
CA GLU A 190 -2.22 -28.52 -0.14
C GLU A 190 -3.67 -28.68 0.35
N ASN A 191 -4.07 -27.94 1.39
CA ASN A 191 -5.37 -28.07 2.06
C ASN A 191 -6.14 -26.75 2.19
N GLY A 192 -5.96 -25.81 1.27
CA GLY A 192 -6.69 -24.55 1.32
C GLY A 192 -6.20 -23.49 0.35
N TYR A 193 -6.73 -22.27 0.53
CA TYR A 193 -6.50 -21.14 -0.35
C TYR A 193 -6.20 -19.88 0.46
N ILE A 194 -5.43 -18.98 -0.16
CA ILE A 194 -5.11 -17.67 0.39
C ILE A 194 -5.34 -16.60 -0.68
N ILE A 195 -5.99 -15.53 -0.27
CA ILE A 195 -6.05 -14.25 -0.99
C ILE A 195 -5.27 -13.23 -0.16
N ALA A 196 -4.41 -12.44 -0.78
CA ALA A 196 -3.66 -11.40 -0.07
C ALA A 196 -3.37 -10.19 -0.96
N SER A 197 -3.19 -9.02 -0.37
CA SER A 197 -2.75 -7.82 -1.10
C SER A 197 -1.39 -7.99 -1.78
N GLU A 198 -0.51 -8.86 -1.27
CA GLU A 198 0.78 -9.17 -1.87
C GLU A 198 1.10 -10.66 -1.79
N SER A 199 1.81 -11.15 -2.80
CA SER A 199 2.45 -12.48 -2.81
C SER A 199 3.41 -12.69 -1.64
N SER A 200 3.96 -11.62 -1.08
CA SER A 200 4.88 -11.63 0.06
C SER A 200 4.27 -12.28 1.32
N ALA A 201 2.94 -12.22 1.49
CA ALA A 201 2.21 -12.94 2.55
C ALA A 201 2.15 -14.46 2.28
N MET A 202 1.98 -14.85 1.01
CA MET A 202 1.93 -16.24 0.57
C MET A 202 3.28 -16.91 0.77
N ASP A 203 4.36 -16.26 0.35
CA ASP A 203 5.74 -16.74 0.50
C ASP A 203 6.08 -16.99 1.98
N THR A 204 5.65 -16.08 2.86
CA THR A 204 5.88 -16.19 4.32
C THR A 204 5.20 -17.43 4.92
N LEU A 205 4.05 -17.84 4.37
CA LEU A 205 3.32 -19.03 4.79
C LEU A 205 3.71 -20.31 4.03
N GLY A 206 4.61 -20.21 3.04
CA GLY A 206 4.91 -21.32 2.13
C GLY A 206 3.73 -21.71 1.23
N ALA A 207 2.79 -20.81 0.99
CA ALA A 207 1.74 -21.01 0.00
C ALA A 207 2.32 -20.88 -1.41
N THR A 208 1.82 -21.67 -2.35
CA THR A 208 2.20 -21.51 -3.76
C THR A 208 1.40 -20.36 -4.35
N PHE A 209 2.09 -19.35 -4.88
CA PHE A 209 1.45 -18.31 -5.69
C PHE A 209 0.80 -18.93 -6.93
N ASP A 210 -0.48 -18.65 -7.14
CA ASP A 210 -1.21 -19.10 -8.32
C ASP A 210 -1.22 -17.99 -9.38
N ARG A 211 -1.87 -16.87 -9.07
CA ARG A 211 -2.00 -15.72 -9.98
C ARG A 211 -2.47 -14.45 -9.27
N ASP A 212 -2.34 -13.33 -9.95
CA ASP A 212 -3.05 -12.10 -9.58
C ASP A 212 -4.56 -12.26 -9.82
N ILE A 213 -5.37 -11.61 -8.99
CA ILE A 213 -6.81 -11.45 -9.23
C ILE A 213 -6.98 -10.39 -10.33
N GLU A 214 -7.68 -10.72 -11.41
CA GLU A 214 -7.79 -9.84 -12.56
C GLU A 214 -8.66 -8.60 -12.26
N PRO A 215 -8.45 -7.48 -12.96
CA PRO A 215 -9.32 -6.30 -12.85
C PRO A 215 -10.80 -6.64 -13.07
N GLY A 216 -11.65 -6.31 -12.10
CA GLY A 216 -13.09 -6.59 -12.13
C GLY A 216 -13.51 -8.02 -11.76
N GLU A 217 -12.54 -8.90 -11.49
CA GLU A 217 -12.81 -10.28 -11.12
C GLU A 217 -13.42 -10.39 -9.71
N ILE A 218 -14.36 -11.32 -9.55
CA ILE A 218 -14.89 -11.78 -8.26
C ILE A 218 -14.52 -13.25 -8.11
N VAL A 219 -13.79 -13.59 -7.06
CA VAL A 219 -13.47 -14.97 -6.67
C VAL A 219 -14.33 -15.37 -5.48
N SER A 220 -14.91 -16.56 -5.54
CA SER A 220 -15.58 -17.18 -4.39
C SER A 220 -14.86 -18.46 -3.98
N ILE A 221 -14.70 -18.67 -2.68
CA ILE A 221 -13.99 -19.81 -2.09
C ILE A 221 -14.91 -20.43 -1.04
N ASP A 222 -15.24 -21.71 -1.23
CA ASP A 222 -16.05 -22.51 -0.31
C ASP A 222 -15.52 -23.95 -0.22
N ALA A 223 -16.33 -24.87 0.32
CA ALA A 223 -15.97 -26.27 0.47
C ALA A 223 -15.77 -27.01 -0.87
N ASP A 224 -16.37 -26.51 -1.95
CA ASP A 224 -16.25 -27.09 -3.30
C ASP A 224 -15.01 -26.58 -4.05
N GLY A 225 -14.33 -25.56 -3.49
CA GLY A 225 -13.07 -25.01 -4.00
C GLY A 225 -13.16 -23.55 -4.40
N VAL A 226 -12.40 -23.17 -5.44
CA VAL A 226 -12.31 -21.79 -5.94
C VAL A 226 -13.10 -21.66 -7.23
N THR A 227 -13.97 -20.66 -7.30
CA THR A 227 -14.67 -20.28 -8.53
C THR A 227 -14.37 -18.82 -8.87
N SER A 228 -13.97 -18.56 -10.11
CA SER A 228 -13.78 -17.22 -10.66
C SER A 228 -15.04 -16.78 -11.41
N HIS A 229 -15.46 -15.54 -11.16
CA HIS A 229 -16.64 -14.90 -11.75
C HIS A 229 -16.22 -13.56 -12.36
N GLY A 230 -16.79 -13.22 -13.53
CA GLY A 230 -16.58 -11.90 -14.13
C GLY A 230 -15.28 -11.76 -14.94
N ILE A 231 -15.02 -12.69 -15.85
CA ILE A 231 -13.92 -12.59 -16.82
C ILE A 231 -14.43 -12.00 -18.15
N GLU A 232 -15.07 -10.83 -18.11
CA GLU A 232 -14.98 -9.95 -19.27
C GLU A 232 -13.76 -9.07 -19.00
N ALA A 233 -12.62 -9.45 -19.57
CA ALA A 233 -11.37 -8.73 -19.36
C ALA A 233 -11.58 -7.25 -19.71
N SER A 234 -11.62 -6.38 -18.72
CA SER A 234 -11.61 -4.94 -18.97
C SER A 234 -10.31 -4.63 -19.70
N GLU A 235 -10.40 -4.18 -20.96
CA GLU A 235 -9.24 -3.71 -21.72
C GLU A 235 -8.55 -2.52 -21.02
N ARG A 236 -9.30 -1.80 -20.18
CA ARG A 236 -8.79 -0.65 -19.42
C ARG A 236 -8.25 -1.09 -18.06
N LYS A 237 -6.97 -0.82 -17.83
CA LYS A 237 -6.24 -1.07 -16.59
C LYS A 237 -5.65 0.23 -16.05
N ALA A 238 -5.37 0.30 -14.75
CA ALA A 238 -4.72 1.46 -14.13
C ALA A 238 -3.99 1.07 -12.84
N PHE A 239 -3.10 0.06 -12.92
CA PHE A 239 -2.30 -0.40 -11.78
C PHE A 239 -1.55 0.77 -11.12
N CYS A 240 -1.59 0.84 -9.79
CA CYS A 240 -0.94 1.93 -9.07
C CYS A 240 0.59 1.90 -9.26
N MET A 241 1.16 2.92 -9.92
CA MET A 241 2.62 2.99 -10.12
C MET A 241 3.38 3.05 -8.77
N PHE A 242 2.76 3.65 -7.76
CA PHE A 242 3.39 3.90 -6.46
C PHE A 242 3.59 2.63 -5.62
N GLU A 243 2.83 1.56 -5.91
CA GLU A 243 3.05 0.23 -5.34
C GLU A 243 4.43 -0.31 -5.74
N TYR A 244 4.81 -0.18 -7.01
CA TYR A 244 6.11 -0.63 -7.52
C TYR A 244 7.27 0.23 -6.98
N VAL A 245 7.07 1.53 -6.91
CA VAL A 245 8.11 2.50 -6.49
C VAL A 245 8.39 2.40 -5.00
N TYR A 246 7.36 2.33 -4.16
CA TYR A 246 7.53 2.52 -2.71
C TYR A 246 6.66 1.59 -1.87
N PHE A 247 5.34 1.56 -2.11
CA PHE A 247 4.39 1.08 -1.10
C PHE A 247 4.45 -0.43 -0.86
N ALA A 248 4.65 -1.24 -1.91
CA ALA A 248 4.75 -2.69 -1.76
C ALA A 248 6.09 -3.12 -1.16
N ARG A 249 6.14 -4.32 -0.57
CA ARG A 249 7.41 -4.92 -0.16
C ARG A 249 8.26 -5.20 -1.40
N ALA A 250 9.59 -5.10 -1.30
CA ALA A 250 10.45 -5.21 -2.48
C ALA A 250 10.37 -6.60 -3.15
N ASP A 251 10.16 -7.65 -2.36
CA ASP A 251 9.96 -9.03 -2.82
C ASP A 251 8.52 -9.32 -3.29
N ALA A 252 7.59 -8.35 -3.22
CA ALA A 252 6.24 -8.53 -3.74
C ALA A 252 6.24 -8.55 -5.27
N LYS A 253 5.65 -9.60 -5.83
CA LYS A 253 5.26 -9.70 -7.23
C LYS A 253 3.79 -9.31 -7.36
N MET A 254 3.52 -8.29 -8.18
CA MET A 254 2.19 -7.74 -8.44
C MET A 254 1.98 -7.66 -9.94
N ASP A 255 0.87 -8.20 -10.42
CA ASP A 255 0.48 -8.20 -11.84
C ASP A 255 1.63 -8.68 -12.74
N GLY A 256 2.27 -9.79 -12.35
CA GLY A 256 3.42 -10.38 -13.03
C GLY A 256 4.78 -9.69 -12.83
N VAL A 257 4.85 -8.55 -12.13
CA VAL A 257 6.06 -7.72 -12.02
C VAL A 257 6.59 -7.67 -10.58
N LEU A 258 7.87 -7.97 -10.40
CA LEU A 258 8.56 -7.90 -9.10
C LEU A 258 8.97 -6.46 -8.78
N ALA A 259 8.57 -5.95 -7.61
CA ALA A 259 8.88 -4.58 -7.18
C ALA A 259 10.40 -4.32 -7.11
N TYR A 260 11.19 -5.25 -6.58
CA TYR A 260 12.66 -5.13 -6.50
C TYR A 260 13.29 -4.89 -7.86
N SER A 261 12.90 -5.66 -8.88
CA SER A 261 13.44 -5.52 -10.23
C SER A 261 13.08 -4.18 -10.86
N VAL A 262 11.88 -3.66 -10.60
CA VAL A 262 11.50 -2.31 -11.04
C VAL A 262 12.39 -1.26 -10.39
N ARG A 263 12.55 -1.30 -9.06
CA ARG A 263 13.37 -0.34 -8.30
C ARG A 263 14.85 -0.37 -8.74
N HIS A 264 15.37 -1.56 -9.01
CA HIS A 264 16.73 -1.73 -9.54
C HIS A 264 16.88 -1.12 -10.94
N ARG A 265 15.96 -1.41 -11.86
CA ARG A 265 15.93 -0.78 -13.19
C ARG A 265 15.79 0.74 -13.13
N LEU A 266 14.99 1.26 -12.22
CA LEU A 266 14.86 2.70 -11.98
C LEU A 266 16.19 3.33 -11.52
N GLY A 267 16.97 2.62 -10.70
CA GLY A 267 18.34 3.00 -10.36
C GLY A 267 19.25 3.11 -11.58
N GLN A 268 19.20 2.13 -12.48
CA GLN A 268 19.96 2.15 -13.73
C GLN A 268 19.50 3.30 -14.64
N GLN A 269 18.19 3.55 -14.71
CA GLN A 269 17.61 4.63 -15.50
C GLN A 269 18.02 6.00 -14.96
N LEU A 270 18.07 6.18 -13.64
CA LEU A 270 18.56 7.40 -13.00
C LEU A 270 20.01 7.73 -13.38
N TRP A 271 20.88 6.72 -13.51
CA TRP A 271 22.24 6.95 -14.00
C TRP A 271 22.25 7.41 -15.46
N LYS A 272 21.44 6.78 -16.32
CA LYS A 272 21.34 7.16 -17.74
C LYS A 272 20.86 8.60 -17.92
N GLU A 273 19.86 9.00 -17.13
CA GLU A 273 19.26 10.34 -17.23
C GLU A 273 20.08 11.41 -16.51
N HIS A 274 20.69 11.07 -15.36
CA HIS A 274 21.35 12.03 -14.47
C HIS A 274 22.74 11.54 -14.01
N PRO A 275 23.68 11.32 -14.95
CA PRO A 275 25.03 10.88 -14.61
C PRO A 275 25.79 11.96 -13.83
N VAL A 276 26.67 11.53 -12.93
CA VAL A 276 27.58 12.42 -12.20
C VAL A 276 28.82 11.67 -11.75
N GLU A 277 29.96 12.35 -11.77
CA GLU A 277 31.17 11.79 -11.17
C GLU A 277 31.08 11.86 -9.64
N ALA A 278 31.16 10.70 -8.99
CA ALA A 278 31.17 10.62 -7.53
C ALA A 278 32.03 9.45 -7.05
N ASP A 279 32.28 9.39 -5.75
CA ASP A 279 33.19 8.42 -5.15
C ASP A 279 32.44 7.26 -4.46
N VAL A 280 31.15 7.46 -4.15
CA VAL A 280 30.31 6.46 -3.49
C VAL A 280 28.83 6.66 -3.80
N VAL A 281 28.11 5.56 -3.99
CA VAL A 281 26.64 5.54 -4.04
C VAL A 281 26.12 5.01 -2.70
N ILE A 282 25.12 5.69 -2.14
CA ILE A 282 24.46 5.29 -0.90
C ILE A 282 22.94 5.31 -1.09
N ALA A 283 22.23 4.54 -0.28
CA ALA A 283 20.78 4.57 -0.22
C ALA A 283 20.28 5.38 0.96
N VAL A 284 19.08 5.94 0.84
CA VAL A 284 18.22 6.22 1.99
C VAL A 284 17.49 4.91 2.35
N PRO A 285 17.83 4.26 3.48
CA PRO A 285 17.32 2.93 3.79
C PRO A 285 15.89 2.94 4.34
N ASP A 286 15.07 1.92 4.08
CA ASP A 286 15.43 0.69 3.34
C ASP A 286 14.98 0.73 1.86
N SER A 287 13.97 1.53 1.54
CA SER A 287 13.32 1.59 0.23
C SER A 287 14.25 2.02 -0.92
N GLY A 288 15.18 2.94 -0.66
CA GLY A 288 16.17 3.41 -1.64
C GLY A 288 17.24 2.37 -2.03
N THR A 289 17.34 1.23 -1.32
CA THR A 289 18.46 0.28 -1.48
C THR A 289 18.52 -0.33 -2.87
N ALA A 290 17.41 -0.82 -3.41
CA ALA A 290 17.38 -1.42 -4.74
C ALA A 290 17.71 -0.39 -5.84
N PHE A 291 17.24 0.85 -5.69
CA PHE A 291 17.58 1.95 -6.60
C PHE A 291 19.08 2.28 -6.55
N ALA A 292 19.65 2.38 -5.34
CA ALA A 292 21.08 2.67 -5.16
C ALA A 292 21.98 1.57 -5.74
N LEU A 293 21.60 0.30 -5.58
CA LEU A 293 22.30 -0.83 -6.19
C LEU A 293 22.25 -0.75 -7.72
N GLY A 294 21.07 -0.49 -8.30
CA GLY A 294 20.94 -0.33 -9.75
C GLY A 294 21.75 0.85 -10.30
N TYR A 295 21.78 1.99 -9.58
CA TYR A 295 22.60 3.14 -9.96
C TYR A 295 24.09 2.82 -9.87
N SER A 296 24.53 2.15 -8.79
CA SER A 296 25.91 1.73 -8.58
C SER A 296 26.41 0.81 -9.68
N GLU A 297 25.64 -0.23 -10.02
CA GLU A 297 25.98 -1.17 -11.09
C GLU A 297 26.05 -0.50 -12.47
N ALA A 298 25.16 0.45 -12.75
CA ALA A 298 25.16 1.14 -14.04
C ALA A 298 26.27 2.19 -14.19
N SER A 299 26.75 2.75 -13.07
CA SER A 299 27.73 3.84 -13.04
C SER A 299 29.17 3.38 -12.74
N ASP A 300 29.37 2.12 -12.36
CA ASP A 300 30.62 1.58 -11.79
C ASP A 300 31.09 2.28 -10.49
N ILE A 301 30.28 3.17 -9.91
CA ILE A 301 30.56 3.83 -8.63
C ILE A 301 30.18 2.87 -7.49
N PRO A 302 31.07 2.58 -6.54
CA PRO A 302 30.81 1.56 -5.53
C PRO A 302 29.67 1.94 -4.57
N TYR A 303 28.71 1.02 -4.38
CA TYR A 303 27.71 1.11 -3.32
C TYR A 303 28.33 0.90 -1.95
N ARG A 304 27.91 1.70 -0.96
CA ARG A 304 28.23 1.51 0.47
C ARG A 304 27.02 1.84 1.32
N GLU A 305 26.95 1.23 2.50
CA GLU A 305 25.96 1.57 3.53
C GLU A 305 26.33 2.91 4.20
N GLY A 306 26.02 4.02 3.53
CA GLY A 306 26.28 5.37 4.03
C GLY A 306 25.41 5.76 5.24
N PHE A 307 24.25 5.10 5.40
CA PHE A 307 23.36 5.25 6.55
C PHE A 307 23.07 3.88 7.17
N ILE A 308 23.09 3.81 8.49
CA ILE A 308 22.58 2.68 9.25
C ILE A 308 21.23 3.05 9.87
N LYS A 309 20.17 2.37 9.42
CA LYS A 309 18.82 2.52 9.99
C LYS A 309 18.78 1.93 11.40
N ASN A 310 18.20 2.67 12.34
CA ASN A 310 17.92 2.17 13.67
C ASN A 310 16.64 1.32 13.66
N ARG A 311 16.80 0.01 13.73
CA ARG A 311 15.70 -0.97 13.64
C ARG A 311 14.83 -1.02 14.91
N TYR A 312 15.28 -0.42 16.00
CA TYR A 312 14.62 -0.50 17.32
C TYR A 312 13.84 0.77 17.69
N VAL A 313 13.72 1.74 16.78
CA VAL A 313 12.93 2.95 17.02
C VAL A 313 11.49 2.69 16.59
N GLY A 314 10.60 2.61 17.57
CA GLY A 314 9.15 2.61 17.33
C GLY A 314 8.66 3.96 16.79
N ARG A 315 7.41 4.01 16.28
CA ARG A 315 6.74 5.29 16.04
C ARG A 315 6.60 6.02 17.38
N SER A 316 7.08 7.25 17.47
CA SER A 316 6.87 8.09 18.65
C SER A 316 5.38 8.43 18.76
N PHE A 317 4.59 7.60 19.45
CA PHE A 317 3.22 7.94 19.81
C PHE A 317 3.27 9.00 20.92
N ILE A 318 2.70 10.17 20.63
CA ILE A 318 2.38 11.30 21.52
C ILE A 318 3.33 11.45 22.72
N GLN A 319 4.40 12.24 22.54
CA GLN A 319 5.11 12.81 23.69
C GLN A 319 4.57 14.23 23.95
N PRO A 320 4.07 14.53 25.16
CA PRO A 320 3.70 15.89 25.55
C PRO A 320 4.99 16.67 25.81
N ASP A 321 5.51 17.37 24.79
CA ASP A 321 6.33 18.59 24.91
C ASP A 321 6.94 18.98 23.55
N ASP A 322 6.62 20.18 23.07
CA ASP A 322 7.04 20.73 21.76
C ASP A 322 8.57 20.89 21.60
N VAL A 323 9.35 20.77 22.67
CA VAL A 323 10.81 20.97 22.67
C VAL A 323 11.58 19.74 22.14
N LYS A 324 11.03 18.52 22.23
CA LYS A 324 11.74 17.28 21.81
C LYS A 324 11.46 16.85 20.36
N ARG A 325 10.59 17.53 19.62
CA ARG A 325 10.19 17.14 18.26
C ARG A 325 11.27 17.35 17.19
N LYS A 326 12.39 18.00 17.51
CA LYS A 326 13.43 18.38 16.53
C LYS A 326 14.40 17.25 16.13
N ASN A 327 14.46 16.12 16.83
CA ASN A 327 15.47 15.06 16.60
C ASN A 327 14.95 13.71 16.07
N THR A 328 13.73 13.63 15.55
CA THR A 328 13.14 12.35 15.08
C THR A 328 13.85 11.69 13.89
N VAL A 329 14.60 12.45 13.07
CA VAL A 329 15.45 11.84 12.00
C VAL A 329 16.76 11.31 12.58
N ASN A 330 17.30 11.97 13.62
CA ASN A 330 18.51 11.52 14.32
C ASN A 330 18.30 10.17 15.01
N GLU A 331 17.08 9.90 15.44
CA GLU A 331 16.71 8.61 16.02
C GLU A 331 16.64 7.49 14.96
N LYS A 332 16.22 7.81 13.72
CA LYS A 332 15.87 6.81 12.70
C LYS A 332 17.04 6.25 11.91
N MET A 333 18.06 7.04 11.61
CA MET A 333 19.20 6.60 10.80
C MET A 333 20.46 7.39 11.15
N ASN A 334 21.63 6.77 11.07
CA ASN A 334 22.92 7.39 11.38
C ASN A 334 23.90 7.32 10.21
N PRO A 335 24.54 8.44 9.81
CA PRO A 335 25.55 8.42 8.76
C PRO A 335 26.81 7.72 9.25
N VAL A 336 27.47 6.97 8.36
CA VAL A 336 28.76 6.32 8.63
C VAL A 336 29.89 7.22 8.15
N GLY A 337 30.33 8.14 9.01
CA GLY A 337 31.29 9.21 8.67
C GLY A 337 32.55 8.73 7.96
N ASP A 338 33.16 7.61 8.41
CA ASP A 338 34.37 7.05 7.78
C ASP A 338 34.17 6.65 6.31
N LEU A 339 32.94 6.34 5.91
CA LEU A 339 32.60 6.01 4.53
C LEU A 339 32.33 7.25 3.67
N LEU A 340 32.07 8.41 4.28
CA LEU A 340 31.54 9.62 3.65
C LEU A 340 32.52 10.80 3.65
N ASN A 341 33.40 10.88 4.64
CA ASN A 341 34.28 12.04 4.85
C ASN A 341 35.18 12.32 3.63
N GLY A 342 35.11 13.55 3.12
CA GLY A 342 35.85 14.04 1.95
C GLY A 342 35.34 13.56 0.59
N LYS A 343 34.26 12.75 0.55
CA LYS A 343 33.78 12.13 -0.69
C LYS A 343 32.65 12.91 -1.37
N ARG A 344 32.57 12.78 -2.68
CA ARG A 344 31.38 13.10 -3.49
C ARG A 344 30.41 11.93 -3.39
N VAL A 345 29.22 12.18 -2.88
CA VAL A 345 28.24 11.15 -2.51
C VAL A 345 27.02 11.26 -3.42
N VAL A 346 26.68 10.17 -4.12
CA VAL A 346 25.35 10.01 -4.70
C VAL A 346 24.45 9.38 -3.66
N VAL A 347 23.39 10.09 -3.26
CA VAL A 347 22.36 9.56 -2.37
C VAL A 347 21.10 9.29 -3.18
N VAL A 348 20.62 8.05 -3.13
CA VAL A 348 19.42 7.61 -3.86
C VAL A 348 18.29 7.36 -2.88
N ASP A 349 17.16 8.01 -3.12
CA ASP A 349 15.91 7.88 -2.37
C ASP A 349 14.78 7.46 -3.30
N ASP A 350 13.71 6.87 -2.77
CA ASP A 350 12.57 6.45 -3.58
C ASP A 350 11.75 7.64 -4.11
N SER A 351 11.46 8.62 -3.24
CA SER A 351 10.56 9.73 -3.56
C SER A 351 10.87 10.96 -2.71
N VAL A 352 10.41 12.12 -3.16
CA VAL A 352 10.48 13.38 -2.40
C VAL A 352 9.10 14.01 -2.38
N VAL A 353 8.47 14.00 -1.20
CA VAL A 353 7.11 14.52 -1.00
C VAL A 353 7.14 15.97 -0.51
N ARG A 354 7.50 16.21 0.76
CA ARG A 354 7.54 17.55 1.39
C ARG A 354 8.93 18.21 1.42
N GLY A 355 9.97 17.53 0.92
CA GLY A 355 11.37 18.02 0.93
C GLY A 355 12.07 18.10 2.29
N ASN A 356 11.33 18.23 3.41
CA ASN A 356 11.90 18.39 4.75
C ASN A 356 12.83 17.25 5.19
N THR A 357 12.48 16.00 4.87
CA THR A 357 13.32 14.84 5.17
C THR A 357 14.58 14.86 4.31
N SER A 358 14.44 15.12 3.01
CA SER A 358 15.56 15.20 2.05
C SER A 358 16.56 16.28 2.44
N ARG A 359 16.08 17.48 2.83
CA ARG A 359 16.94 18.57 3.37
C ARG A 359 17.76 18.10 4.58
N LYS A 360 17.13 17.38 5.52
CA LYS A 360 17.83 16.82 6.69
C LYS A 360 18.85 15.77 6.30
N ILE A 361 18.53 14.90 5.35
CA ILE A 361 19.46 13.88 4.84
C ILE A 361 20.71 14.56 4.27
N VAL A 362 20.54 15.56 3.40
CA VAL A 362 21.66 16.32 2.83
C VAL A 362 22.50 17.01 3.90
N SER A 363 21.87 17.67 4.88
CA SER A 363 22.57 18.30 6.01
C SER A 363 23.44 17.29 6.76
N ARG A 364 22.88 16.10 7.07
CA ARG A 364 23.59 15.07 7.83
C ARG A 364 24.75 14.44 7.06
N LEU A 365 24.63 14.31 5.73
CA LEU A 365 25.75 13.87 4.91
C LEU A 365 26.89 14.89 4.93
N ARG A 366 26.58 16.20 4.85
CA ARG A 366 27.58 17.26 4.98
C ARG A 366 28.21 17.30 6.38
N GLU A 367 27.41 17.16 7.44
CA GLU A 367 27.89 17.06 8.82
C GLU A 367 28.82 15.85 9.04
N ALA A 368 28.56 14.74 8.32
CA ALA A 368 29.42 13.55 8.31
C ALA A 368 30.67 13.69 7.42
N GLY A 369 30.88 14.88 6.83
CA GLY A 369 32.08 15.23 6.07
C GLY A 369 31.98 15.04 4.56
N ALA A 370 30.80 14.77 3.98
CA ALA A 370 30.65 14.68 2.52
C ALA A 370 31.03 16.00 1.85
N LYS A 371 31.86 15.93 0.80
CA LYS A 371 32.32 17.07 0.00
C LYS A 371 31.21 17.60 -0.90
N GLU A 372 30.54 16.69 -1.61
CA GLU A 372 29.42 16.95 -2.52
C GLU A 372 28.32 15.91 -2.26
N VAL A 373 27.06 16.31 -2.42
CA VAL A 373 25.87 15.48 -2.25
C VAL A 373 24.99 15.63 -3.49
N HIS A 374 24.93 14.55 -4.28
CA HIS A 374 24.11 14.44 -5.49
C HIS A 374 22.88 13.60 -5.19
N PHE A 375 21.70 14.23 -5.16
CA PHE A 375 20.45 13.58 -4.80
C PHE A 375 19.81 12.96 -6.04
N ARG A 376 19.37 11.70 -5.97
CA ARG A 376 18.69 10.99 -7.06
C ARG A 376 17.39 10.37 -6.55
N VAL A 377 16.31 10.55 -7.28
CA VAL A 377 14.95 10.19 -6.83
C VAL A 377 14.32 9.19 -7.78
N GLY A 378 14.04 7.99 -7.28
CA GLY A 378 13.50 6.85 -8.03
C GLY A 378 12.05 7.01 -8.53
N CYS A 379 11.39 8.09 -8.17
CA CYS A 379 10.04 8.47 -8.58
C CYS A 379 10.10 9.80 -9.34
N PRO A 380 9.26 10.04 -10.37
CA PRO A 380 9.03 11.39 -10.89
C PRO A 380 8.51 12.34 -9.80
N PRO A 381 8.56 13.66 -10.01
CA PRO A 381 8.04 14.64 -9.05
C PRO A 381 6.56 14.41 -8.75
N ILE A 382 6.22 14.26 -7.46
CA ILE A 382 4.83 14.10 -6.99
C ILE A 382 4.22 15.49 -6.87
N ILE A 383 3.18 15.75 -7.66
CA ILE A 383 2.56 17.08 -7.82
C ILE A 383 1.08 17.11 -7.45
N SER A 384 0.46 15.96 -7.21
CA SER A 384 -0.96 15.83 -6.90
C SER A 384 -1.20 14.73 -5.84
N PRO A 385 -2.16 14.94 -4.91
CA PRO A 385 -2.47 13.97 -3.87
C PRO A 385 -3.20 12.74 -4.42
N CYS A 386 -2.93 11.56 -3.88
CA CYS A 386 -3.62 10.35 -4.30
C CYS A 386 -5.05 10.28 -3.72
N TYR A 387 -6.04 10.04 -4.59
CA TYR A 387 -7.43 9.80 -4.21
C TYR A 387 -7.83 8.32 -4.26
N LEU A 388 -6.85 7.43 -4.44
CA LEU A 388 -7.02 6.00 -4.73
C LEU A 388 -6.23 5.14 -3.75
N GLY A 389 -6.27 5.51 -2.46
CA GLY A 389 -5.78 4.68 -1.36
C GLY A 389 -4.28 4.73 -1.09
N ILE A 390 -3.55 5.77 -1.50
CA ILE A 390 -2.23 6.08 -0.96
C ILE A 390 -2.37 7.35 -0.13
N ASP A 391 -1.91 7.32 1.12
CA ASP A 391 -1.88 8.52 1.93
C ASP A 391 -0.86 9.52 1.39
N MET A 392 -1.34 10.72 1.09
CA MET A 392 -0.51 11.82 0.62
C MET A 392 -0.95 13.13 1.30
N PRO A 393 -0.01 14.08 1.48
CA PRO A 393 -0.31 15.37 2.06
C PRO A 393 -1.17 16.23 1.13
N THR A 394 -1.57 17.43 1.59
CA THR A 394 -2.34 18.33 0.72
C THR A 394 -1.48 18.89 -0.41
N ARG A 395 -2.12 19.40 -1.47
CA ARG A 395 -1.45 19.86 -2.69
C ARG A 395 -0.39 20.94 -2.42
N GLU A 396 -0.64 21.80 -1.46
CA GLU A 396 0.23 22.89 -1.03
C GLU A 396 1.47 22.41 -0.26
N GLU A 397 1.44 21.20 0.27
CA GLU A 397 2.53 20.61 1.05
C GLU A 397 3.57 19.88 0.18
N PHE A 398 3.27 19.59 -1.09
CA PHE A 398 4.25 18.98 -1.99
C PHE A 398 5.33 19.98 -2.37
N VAL A 399 6.59 19.55 -2.29
CA VAL A 399 7.74 20.40 -2.64
C VAL A 399 7.79 20.71 -4.14
N ALA A 400 7.27 19.82 -4.98
CA ALA A 400 7.37 19.90 -6.43
C ALA A 400 6.26 20.72 -7.11
N THR A 401 5.16 21.00 -6.42
CA THR A 401 4.03 21.73 -7.00
C THR A 401 4.47 23.13 -7.44
N GLY A 402 4.44 23.39 -8.75
CA GLY A 402 4.78 24.68 -9.34
C GLY A 402 6.26 25.06 -9.25
N LYS A 403 7.16 24.09 -9.04
CA LYS A 403 8.61 24.32 -8.96
C LYS A 403 9.37 23.50 -9.99
N GLU A 404 10.45 24.09 -10.50
CA GLU A 404 11.41 23.37 -11.31
C GLU A 404 12.34 22.53 -10.44
N VAL A 405 12.98 21.52 -11.01
CA VAL A 405 13.91 20.62 -10.27
C VAL A 405 15.03 21.42 -9.60
N GLU A 406 15.50 22.49 -10.23
CA GLU A 406 16.57 23.34 -9.71
C GLU A 406 16.15 24.11 -8.44
N ASP A 407 14.88 24.54 -8.35
CA ASP A 407 14.34 25.18 -7.15
C ASP A 407 14.29 24.19 -5.98
N ILE A 408 13.87 22.94 -6.27
CA ILE A 408 13.81 21.87 -5.26
C ILE A 408 15.23 21.50 -4.80
N ARG A 409 16.18 21.38 -5.74
CA ARG A 409 17.60 21.14 -5.43
C ARG A 409 18.13 22.19 -4.46
N ALA A 410 17.90 23.47 -4.75
CA ALA A 410 18.30 24.57 -3.89
C ALA A 410 17.64 24.50 -2.51
N GLU A 411 16.35 24.16 -2.46
CA GLU A 411 15.58 24.04 -1.23
C GLU A 411 16.08 22.90 -0.31
N ILE A 412 16.51 21.77 -0.86
CA ILE A 412 17.08 20.66 -0.08
C ILE A 412 18.58 20.82 0.20
N GLY A 413 19.27 21.72 -0.52
CA GLY A 413 20.69 22.03 -0.32
C GLY A 413 21.67 21.04 -0.97
N ALA A 414 21.22 20.26 -1.96
CA ALA A 414 22.04 19.30 -2.69
C ALA A 414 22.88 20.00 -3.77
N ASP A 415 24.04 19.45 -4.13
CA ASP A 415 24.90 19.98 -5.20
C ASP A 415 24.31 19.69 -6.60
N SER A 416 23.62 18.57 -6.74
CA SER A 416 22.79 18.27 -7.92
C SER A 416 21.58 17.44 -7.52
N MET A 417 20.51 17.50 -8.31
CA MET A 417 19.31 16.69 -8.10
C MET A 417 18.79 16.17 -9.44
N GLY A 418 18.29 14.93 -9.45
CA GLY A 418 17.65 14.34 -10.62
C GLY A 418 16.49 13.43 -10.20
N TYR A 419 15.35 13.59 -10.86
CA TYR A 419 14.20 12.69 -10.77
C TYR A 419 14.17 11.80 -12.00
N VAL A 420 13.79 10.54 -11.87
CA VAL A 420 13.50 9.72 -13.04
C VAL A 420 12.35 10.35 -13.84
N SER A 421 12.43 10.29 -15.17
CA SER A 421 11.35 10.73 -16.06
C SER A 421 10.11 9.85 -15.95
N ILE A 422 8.93 10.38 -16.30
CA ILE A 422 7.68 9.60 -16.34
C ILE A 422 7.81 8.44 -17.35
N SER A 423 8.38 8.69 -18.53
CA SER A 423 8.64 7.63 -19.52
C SER A 423 9.61 6.58 -18.99
N GLY A 424 10.69 7.00 -18.34
CA GLY A 424 11.65 6.10 -17.69
C GLY A 424 10.99 5.23 -16.61
N LEU A 425 10.06 5.81 -15.83
CA LEU A 425 9.26 5.07 -14.86
C LEU A 425 8.39 4.00 -15.52
N VAL A 426 7.61 4.38 -16.53
CA VAL A 426 6.70 3.49 -17.26
C VAL A 426 7.48 2.31 -17.89
N ASP A 427 8.58 2.62 -18.58
CA ASP A 427 9.45 1.63 -19.22
C ASP A 427 10.06 0.68 -18.18
N CYS A 428 10.52 1.20 -17.04
CA CYS A 428 11.09 0.39 -15.97
C CYS A 428 10.05 -0.49 -15.26
N ILE A 429 8.78 -0.08 -15.18
CA ILE A 429 7.69 -0.94 -14.69
C ILE A 429 7.39 -2.05 -15.71
N GLY A 430 7.54 -1.77 -17.01
CA GLY A 430 7.33 -2.75 -18.08
C GLY A 430 5.85 -2.98 -18.38
N LYS A 431 5.01 -1.97 -18.13
CA LYS A 431 3.59 -1.94 -18.49
C LYS A 431 3.34 -0.75 -19.42
N GLY A 432 2.28 -0.80 -20.22
CA GLY A 432 1.89 0.35 -21.03
C GLY A 432 1.47 1.52 -20.15
N GLU A 433 1.76 2.74 -20.57
CA GLU A 433 1.40 3.97 -19.84
C GLU A 433 -0.09 3.99 -19.44
N LYS A 434 -0.97 3.65 -20.40
CA LYS A 434 -2.41 3.56 -20.17
C LYS A 434 -2.84 2.45 -19.21
N GLN A 435 -1.95 1.51 -18.87
CA GLN A 435 -2.20 0.46 -17.88
C GLN A 435 -1.81 0.88 -16.47
N LEU A 436 -1.18 2.05 -16.29
CA LEU A 436 -0.74 2.56 -15.01
C LEU A 436 -1.59 3.76 -14.57
N CYS A 437 -1.85 3.87 -13.28
CA CYS A 437 -2.35 5.10 -12.69
C CYS A 437 -1.15 6.03 -12.41
N LEU A 438 -1.12 7.18 -13.09
CA LEU A 438 -0.08 8.20 -12.98
C LEU A 438 -0.58 9.50 -12.33
N GLY A 439 -1.85 9.56 -11.88
CA GLY A 439 -2.50 10.78 -11.40
C GLY A 439 -1.71 11.62 -10.38
N CYS A 440 -0.90 10.98 -9.51
CA CYS A 440 -0.09 11.71 -8.52
C CYS A 440 1.11 12.48 -9.12
N ILE A 441 1.50 12.14 -10.36
CA ILE A 441 2.66 12.71 -11.07
C ILE A 441 2.26 13.41 -12.39
N ASP A 442 1.04 13.21 -12.89
CA ASP A 442 0.54 13.85 -14.12
C ASP A 442 -0.85 14.52 -13.99
N GLU A 443 -1.52 14.41 -12.84
CA GLU A 443 -2.87 14.92 -12.55
C GLU A 443 -4.03 14.30 -13.36
N HIS A 444 -3.78 13.25 -14.15
CA HIS A 444 -4.80 12.57 -14.94
C HIS A 444 -5.21 11.25 -14.26
N TYR A 445 -6.31 11.30 -13.52
CA TYR A 445 -6.81 10.15 -12.77
C TYR A 445 -7.59 9.20 -13.67
N PRO A 446 -7.49 7.87 -13.47
CA PRO A 446 -8.15 6.88 -14.31
C PRO A 446 -9.65 6.73 -14.00
N VAL A 447 -10.15 7.41 -12.97
CA VAL A 447 -11.56 7.46 -12.56
C VAL A 447 -11.97 8.91 -12.31
N PRO A 448 -13.27 9.26 -12.38
CA PRO A 448 -13.72 10.60 -12.09
C PRO A 448 -13.46 10.98 -10.63
N ILE A 449 -12.62 12.00 -10.42
CA ILE A 449 -12.33 12.60 -9.12
C ILE A 449 -12.76 14.07 -9.16
N GLU A 450 -13.47 14.52 -8.12
CA GLU A 450 -13.92 15.91 -8.02
C GLU A 450 -12.71 16.87 -8.00
N GLY A 451 -12.66 17.79 -8.96
CA GLY A 451 -11.58 18.80 -9.06
C GLY A 451 -10.33 18.34 -9.81
N GLU A 452 -10.26 17.10 -10.28
CA GLU A 452 -9.10 16.56 -11.01
C GLU A 452 -9.45 16.19 -12.45
N LYS A 453 -8.43 16.02 -13.29
CA LYS A 453 -8.63 15.65 -14.71
C LYS A 453 -8.86 14.15 -14.82
N LEU A 454 -9.88 13.77 -15.59
CA LEU A 454 -10.08 12.38 -15.99
C LEU A 454 -9.13 12.05 -17.16
N ARG A 455 -8.43 10.93 -17.06
CA ARG A 455 -7.63 10.38 -18.15
C ARG A 455 -8.54 9.93 -19.30
N GLU A 456 -8.26 10.44 -20.50
CA GLU A 456 -8.99 10.12 -21.74
C GLU A 456 -8.80 8.67 -22.22
#